data_AF-A0A803Q9L5-F1
#
_entry.id   AF-A0A803Q9L5-F1
#
_cell.length_a   1.000
_cell.length_b   1.000
_cell.length_c   1.000
_cell.angle_alpha   90.00
_cell.angle_beta   90.00
_cell.angle_gamma   90.00
#
_symmetry.space_group_name_H-M   'P 1'
#
loop_
_entity.id
_entity.type
_entity.pdbx_description
1 polymer ?
#
loop_
_entity_poly.entity_id
_entity_poly.type
_entity_poly.pdbx_seq_one_letter_code
_entity_poly.pdbx_strand_id
1 'polypeptide(L)'
;MLPKVKVFVWRMFHLALPVATHLIFWKVRVPLCCSQSGEESETPEHELFSCSGLIPVWHRLGVWSVLCRCVYGLMQEILLFLFDRLPHEAFELMMTTLWWLWYDRNSDLFGNKQSRLDVIPDLVNNHLEEFNEYGRRGLYLGLDPVNPVVNRATR
;
A
#
# COMPACT_ATOMS: atom_id res chain seq x y z
N MET A 1 5.47 11.69 -4.77
CA MET A 1 5.37 10.52 -3.86
C MET A 1 6.00 10.81 -2.49
N LEU A 2 5.27 10.49 -1.43
CA LEU A 2 5.69 10.60 -0.02
C LEU A 2 6.92 9.73 0.31
N PRO A 3 7.83 10.18 1.22
CA PRO A 3 9.00 9.38 1.62
C PRO A 3 8.66 7.98 2.15
N LYS A 4 7.60 7.85 2.96
CA LYS A 4 7.14 6.56 3.49
C LYS A 4 6.72 5.56 2.40
N VAL A 5 6.12 6.06 1.31
CA VAL A 5 5.71 5.25 0.16
C VAL A 5 6.95 4.82 -0.63
N LYS A 6 7.93 5.71 -0.84
CA LYS A 6 9.21 5.34 -1.48
C LYS A 6 9.95 4.23 -0.72
N VAL A 7 10.03 4.34 0.61
CA VAL A 7 10.63 3.29 1.46
C VAL A 7 9.86 1.99 1.35
N PHE A 8 8.53 2.05 1.28
CA PHE A 8 7.68 0.88 1.09
C PHE A 8 7.91 0.20 -0.27
N VAL A 9 7.94 0.96 -1.37
CA VAL A 9 8.25 0.43 -2.71
C VAL A 9 9.64 -0.21 -2.75
N TRP A 10 10.63 0.43 -2.11
CA TRP A 10 11.96 -0.16 -1.96
C TRP A 10 11.92 -1.49 -1.22
N ARG A 11 11.17 -1.59 -0.11
CA ARG A 11 11.00 -2.85 0.64
C ARG A 11 10.29 -3.91 -0.20
N MET A 12 9.27 -3.55 -0.98
CA MET A 12 8.61 -4.47 -1.91
C MET A 12 9.61 -5.03 -2.92
N PHE A 13 10.35 -4.16 -3.59
CA PHE A 13 11.33 -4.54 -4.62
C PHE A 13 12.40 -5.51 -4.08
N HIS A 14 12.84 -5.29 -2.85
CA HIS A 14 13.83 -6.13 -2.17
C HIS A 14 13.23 -7.32 -1.41
N LEU A 15 11.92 -7.59 -1.54
CA LEU A 15 11.21 -8.65 -0.80
C LEU A 15 11.41 -8.56 0.72
N ALA A 16 11.61 -7.34 1.21
CA ALA A 16 11.90 -7.01 2.61
C ALA A 16 10.65 -6.53 3.37
N LEU A 17 9.46 -6.80 2.82
CA LEU A 17 8.22 -6.61 3.58
C LEU A 17 8.13 -7.67 4.69
N PRO A 18 7.70 -7.29 5.90
CA PRO A 18 7.43 -8.26 6.96
C PRO A 18 6.15 -9.04 6.61
N VAL A 19 6.27 -10.04 5.75
CA VAL A 19 5.17 -10.94 5.38
C VAL A 19 4.90 -11.96 6.47
N ALA A 20 3.69 -12.55 6.41
CA ALA A 20 3.23 -13.60 7.32
C ALA A 20 4.27 -14.72 7.52
N THR A 21 4.97 -15.13 6.47
CA THR A 21 6.02 -16.17 6.55
C THR A 21 7.18 -15.78 7.47
N HIS A 22 7.61 -14.51 7.43
CA HIS A 22 8.64 -13.99 8.31
C HIS A 22 8.09 -13.85 9.74
N LEU A 23 6.88 -13.33 9.89
CA LEU A 23 6.19 -13.22 11.18
C LEU A 23 5.97 -14.58 11.87
N ILE A 24 5.65 -15.63 11.11
CA ILE A 24 5.54 -17.02 11.58
C ILE A 24 6.91 -17.54 12.06
N PHE A 25 8.00 -17.24 11.34
CA PHE A 25 9.37 -17.52 11.81
C PHE A 25 9.67 -16.84 13.15
N TRP A 26 9.13 -15.64 13.37
CA TRP A 26 9.19 -14.91 14.64
C TRP A 26 8.07 -15.30 15.64
N LYS A 27 7.34 -16.39 15.41
CA LYS A 27 6.23 -16.92 16.24
C LYS A 27 5.04 -15.97 16.43
N VAL A 28 4.89 -14.98 15.57
CA VAL A 28 3.68 -14.14 15.50
C VAL A 28 2.61 -14.97 14.77
N ARG A 29 1.43 -15.14 15.39
CA ARG A 29 0.29 -15.80 14.75
C ARG A 29 -0.23 -14.87 13.65
N VAL A 30 -0.05 -15.27 12.40
CA VAL A 30 -0.63 -14.60 11.23
C VAL A 30 -1.55 -15.60 10.54
N PRO A 31 -2.73 -15.17 10.04
CA PRO A 31 -3.58 -16.05 9.25
C PRO A 31 -2.81 -16.62 8.05
N LEU A 32 -2.97 -17.91 7.76
CA LEU A 32 -2.39 -18.54 6.55
C LEU A 32 -3.23 -18.26 5.30
N CYS A 33 -4.39 -17.65 5.48
CA CYS A 33 -5.35 -17.31 4.45
C CYS A 33 -5.47 -15.80 4.33
N CYS A 34 -5.64 -15.32 3.10
CA CYS A 34 -5.86 -13.90 2.84
C CYS A 34 -7.12 -13.41 3.59
N SER A 35 -7.00 -12.32 4.36
CA SER A 35 -8.14 -11.73 5.09
C SER A 35 -9.26 -11.23 4.18
N GLN A 36 -8.94 -10.96 2.91
CA GLN A 36 -9.87 -10.40 1.92
C GLN A 36 -10.52 -11.47 1.04
N SER A 37 -9.76 -12.48 0.58
CA SER A 37 -10.29 -13.53 -0.32
C SER A 37 -10.57 -14.87 0.38
N GLY A 38 -10.04 -15.10 1.59
CA GLY A 38 -10.18 -16.37 2.30
C GLY A 38 -9.39 -17.54 1.69
N GLU A 39 -8.66 -17.33 0.59
CA GLU A 39 -7.89 -18.38 -0.11
C GLU A 39 -6.57 -18.72 0.61
N GLU A 40 -6.14 -19.98 0.47
CA GLU A 40 -4.93 -20.54 1.10
C GLU A 40 -3.65 -20.15 0.34
N SER A 41 -2.59 -19.78 1.08
CA SER A 41 -1.27 -19.27 0.65
C SER A 41 -1.21 -17.76 0.44
N GLU A 42 -0.99 -17.04 1.54
CA GLU A 42 -0.70 -15.62 1.56
C GLU A 42 0.76 -15.30 1.14
N THR A 43 0.94 -14.81 -0.08
CA THR A 43 2.21 -14.22 -0.56
C THR A 43 2.09 -12.69 -0.65
N PRO A 44 3.20 -11.93 -0.58
CA PRO A 44 3.18 -10.49 -0.81
C PRO A 44 2.54 -10.10 -2.14
N GLU A 45 2.79 -10.88 -3.20
CA GLU A 45 2.24 -10.64 -4.53
C GLU A 45 0.73 -10.83 -4.55
N HIS A 46 0.22 -11.88 -3.92
CA HIS A 46 -1.23 -12.11 -3.81
C HIS A 46 -1.89 -11.00 -3.03
N GLU A 47 -1.33 -10.69 -1.88
CA GLU A 47 -1.90 -9.71 -0.97
C GLU A 47 -1.89 -8.29 -1.54
N LEU A 48 -0.89 -7.94 -2.34
CA LEU A 48 -0.75 -6.60 -2.88
C LEU A 48 -1.35 -6.44 -4.26
N PHE A 49 -1.37 -7.48 -5.10
CA PHE A 49 -1.76 -7.33 -6.52
C PHE A 49 -2.85 -8.29 -6.97
N SER A 50 -2.70 -9.60 -6.71
CA SER A 50 -3.57 -10.63 -7.33
C SER A 50 -4.80 -11.03 -6.52
N CYS A 51 -4.96 -10.50 -5.31
CA CYS A 51 -6.13 -10.77 -4.49
C CYS A 51 -7.41 -10.30 -5.20
N SER A 52 -8.38 -11.21 -5.33
CA SER A 52 -9.68 -10.92 -5.92
C SER A 52 -10.43 -9.79 -5.21
N GLY A 53 -10.23 -9.64 -3.90
CA GLY A 53 -10.80 -8.53 -3.11
C GLY A 53 -10.27 -7.15 -3.50
N LEU A 54 -9.10 -7.06 -4.16
CA LEU A 54 -8.51 -5.79 -4.59
C LEU A 54 -8.88 -5.41 -6.03
N ILE A 55 -9.44 -6.33 -6.82
CA ILE A 55 -9.87 -6.07 -8.20
C ILE A 55 -10.79 -4.83 -8.29
N PRO A 56 -11.82 -4.66 -7.43
CA PRO A 56 -12.66 -3.46 -7.45
C PRO A 56 -11.90 -2.16 -7.18
N VAL A 57 -10.89 -2.20 -6.31
CA VAL A 57 -10.00 -1.06 -6.01
C VAL A 57 -9.23 -0.66 -7.27
N TRP A 58 -8.63 -1.63 -7.96
CA TRP A 58 -7.88 -1.38 -9.19
C TRP A 58 -8.73 -0.88 -10.35
N HIS A 59 -9.97 -1.37 -10.45
CA HIS A 59 -10.94 -0.86 -11.41
C HIS A 59 -11.31 0.61 -11.13
N ARG A 60 -11.57 0.95 -9.86
CA ARG A 60 -11.92 2.32 -9.45
C ARG A 60 -10.77 3.30 -9.69
N LEU A 61 -9.52 2.85 -9.58
CA LEU A 61 -8.33 3.63 -9.89
C LEU A 61 -8.00 3.69 -11.40
N GLY A 62 -8.71 2.93 -12.25
CA GLY A 62 -8.48 2.92 -13.69
C GLY A 62 -7.20 2.22 -14.16
N VAL A 63 -6.49 1.53 -13.27
CA VAL A 63 -5.19 0.88 -13.57
C VAL A 63 -5.29 -0.62 -13.87
N TRP A 64 -6.47 -1.22 -13.66
CA TRP A 64 -6.66 -2.67 -13.82
C TRP A 64 -6.31 -3.19 -15.22
N SER A 65 -6.59 -2.43 -16.28
CA SER A 65 -6.29 -2.83 -17.68
C SER A 65 -4.81 -3.04 -17.97
N VAL A 66 -3.94 -2.42 -17.18
CA VAL A 66 -2.49 -2.58 -17.21
C VAL A 66 -2.05 -3.65 -16.21
N LEU A 67 -2.53 -3.56 -14.97
CA LEU A 67 -2.15 -4.47 -13.89
C LEU A 67 -2.52 -5.93 -14.19
N CYS A 68 -3.67 -6.19 -14.81
CA CYS A 68 -4.14 -7.55 -15.13
C CYS A 68 -3.19 -8.32 -16.06
N ARG A 69 -2.24 -7.64 -16.72
CA ARG A 69 -1.26 -8.23 -17.62
C ARG A 69 -0.01 -8.75 -16.90
N CYS A 70 0.26 -8.28 -15.69
CA CYS A 70 1.47 -8.61 -14.94
C CYS A 70 1.19 -9.13 -13.52
N VAL A 71 -0.05 -9.07 -13.04
CA VAL A 71 -0.49 -9.42 -11.68
C VAL A 71 -0.03 -10.78 -11.13
N TYR A 72 0.29 -11.75 -11.98
CA TYR A 72 0.80 -13.07 -11.60
C TYR A 72 2.32 -13.24 -11.74
N GLY A 73 3.05 -12.15 -12.04
CA GLY A 73 4.51 -12.16 -12.16
C GLY A 73 5.22 -12.07 -10.81
N LEU A 74 6.56 -12.07 -10.84
CA LEU A 74 7.36 -11.81 -9.64
C LEU A 74 7.24 -10.35 -9.21
N MET A 75 7.37 -10.07 -7.91
CA MET A 75 7.28 -8.71 -7.36
C MET A 75 8.11 -7.67 -8.13
N GLN A 76 9.38 -7.98 -8.46
CA GLN A 76 10.22 -7.04 -9.20
C GLN A 76 9.74 -6.82 -10.65
N GLU A 77 9.28 -7.88 -11.30
CA GLU A 77 8.77 -7.82 -12.68
C GLU A 77 7.50 -6.98 -12.74
N ILE A 78 6.59 -7.16 -11.78
CA ILE A 78 5.39 -6.36 -11.61
C ILE A 78 5.77 -4.87 -11.46
N LEU A 79 6.65 -4.56 -10.52
CA LEU A 79 7.04 -3.16 -10.24
C LEU A 79 7.70 -2.49 -11.44
N LEU A 80 8.63 -3.18 -12.12
CA LEU A 80 9.31 -2.66 -13.30
C LEU A 80 8.34 -2.48 -14.48
N PHE A 81 7.45 -3.45 -14.71
CA PHE A 81 6.44 -3.35 -15.76
C PHE A 81 5.50 -2.17 -15.52
N LEU A 82 5.04 -1.98 -14.29
CA LEU A 82 4.15 -0.90 -13.94
C LEU A 82 4.84 0.47 -14.02
N PHE A 83 6.12 0.55 -13.64
CA PHE A 83 6.92 1.76 -13.79
C PHE A 83 7.11 2.16 -15.26
N ASP A 84 7.30 1.18 -16.15
CA ASP A 84 7.45 1.40 -17.59
C ASP A 84 6.13 1.80 -18.28
N ARG A 85 5.00 1.23 -17.83
CA ARG A 85 3.72 1.33 -18.55
C ARG A 85 2.73 2.34 -18.01
N LEU A 86 2.85 2.76 -16.77
CA LEU A 86 1.97 3.77 -16.19
C LEU A 86 2.57 5.17 -16.30
N PRO A 87 1.76 6.20 -16.59
CA PRO A 87 2.16 7.58 -16.34
C PRO A 87 2.60 7.75 -14.88
N HIS A 88 3.54 8.67 -14.64
CA HIS A 88 4.10 8.91 -13.32
C HIS A 88 3.02 9.10 -12.23
N GLU A 89 1.98 9.89 -12.51
CA GLU A 89 0.87 10.14 -11.57
C GLU A 89 0.08 8.86 -11.24
N ALA A 90 -0.21 8.03 -12.25
CA ALA A 90 -0.92 6.76 -12.06
C ALA A 90 -0.06 5.74 -11.29
N PHE A 91 1.24 5.73 -11.55
CA PHE A 91 2.18 4.90 -10.79
C PHE A 91 2.25 5.36 -9.32
N GLU A 92 2.38 6.66 -9.07
CA GLU A 92 2.37 7.20 -7.69
C GLU A 92 1.06 6.91 -6.96
N LEU A 93 -0.08 7.05 -7.64
CA LEU A 93 -1.40 6.74 -7.13
C LEU A 93 -1.50 5.27 -6.69
N MET A 94 -1.04 4.37 -7.56
CA MET A 94 -1.06 2.94 -7.29
C MET A 94 -0.11 2.56 -6.15
N MET A 95 1.13 3.07 -6.12
CA MET A 95 2.07 2.79 -5.03
C MET A 95 1.55 3.31 -3.68
N THR A 96 0.89 4.47 -3.68
CA THR A 96 0.26 5.03 -2.48
C THR A 96 -0.92 4.19 -2.02
N THR A 97 -1.70 3.64 -2.95
CA THR A 97 -2.79 2.70 -2.65
C THR A 97 -2.26 1.43 -2.00
N LEU A 98 -1.22 0.82 -2.58
CA LEU A 98 -0.58 -0.37 -2.03
C LEU A 98 -0.03 -0.15 -0.63
N TRP A 99 0.55 1.02 -0.38
CA TRP A 99 1.00 1.39 0.96
C TRP A 99 -0.16 1.46 1.96
N TRP A 100 -1.29 2.05 1.57
CA TRP A 100 -2.49 2.12 2.41
C TRP A 100 -3.08 0.74 2.68
N LEU A 101 -3.18 -0.12 1.66
CA LEU A 101 -3.64 -1.51 1.80
C LEU A 101 -2.76 -2.27 2.79
N TRP A 102 -1.44 -2.16 2.64
CA TRP A 102 -0.48 -2.77 3.55
C TRP A 102 -0.57 -2.20 4.98
N TYR A 103 -0.79 -0.89 5.11
CA TYR A 103 -0.94 -0.22 6.41
C TYR A 103 -2.23 -0.65 7.12
N ASP A 104 -3.36 -0.70 6.40
CA ASP A 104 -4.66 -1.13 6.89
C ASP A 104 -4.59 -2.58 7.39
N ARG A 105 -4.02 -3.47 6.57
CA ARG A 105 -3.78 -4.87 6.93
C ARG A 105 -2.91 -5.03 8.19
N ASN A 106 -1.83 -4.27 8.32
CA ASN A 106 -1.03 -4.29 9.54
C ASN A 106 -1.80 -3.72 10.75
N SER A 107 -2.63 -2.70 10.55
CA SER A 107 -3.44 -2.11 11.61
C SER A 107 -4.46 -3.10 12.18
N ASP A 108 -5.04 -3.94 11.32
CA ASP A 108 -5.93 -5.04 11.69
C ASP A 108 -5.19 -6.14 12.47
N LEU A 109 -3.99 -6.53 12.03
CA LEU A 109 -3.17 -7.53 12.71
C LEU A 109 -2.75 -7.12 14.13
N PHE A 110 -2.56 -5.82 14.38
CA PHE A 110 -2.24 -5.28 15.70
C PHE A 110 -3.48 -4.80 16.49
N GLY A 111 -4.69 -5.13 16.03
CA GLY A 111 -5.94 -4.99 16.79
C GLY A 111 -6.48 -3.57 16.90
N ASN A 112 -6.12 -2.66 15.98
CA ASN A 112 -6.48 -1.25 16.12
C ASN A 112 -7.77 -0.83 15.41
N LYS A 113 -8.16 -1.43 14.27
CA LYS A 113 -9.42 -1.16 13.52
C LYS A 113 -9.84 -2.38 12.67
N GLN A 114 -10.95 -2.27 11.95
CA GLN A 114 -11.47 -3.27 11.00
C GLN A 114 -11.28 -2.72 9.58
N SER A 115 -10.63 -3.50 8.70
CA SER A 115 -10.28 -3.13 7.32
C SER A 115 -11.49 -2.64 6.53
N ARG A 116 -11.34 -1.49 5.88
CA ARG A 116 -12.37 -0.81 5.07
C ARG A 116 -11.83 -0.56 3.67
N LEU A 117 -11.76 -1.61 2.86
CA LEU A 117 -11.28 -1.51 1.47
C LEU A 117 -12.10 -0.52 0.60
N ASP A 118 -13.36 -0.29 0.97
CA ASP A 118 -14.31 0.59 0.27
C ASP A 118 -13.88 2.07 0.27
N VAL A 119 -13.22 2.53 1.34
CA VAL A 119 -12.81 3.92 1.50
C VAL A 119 -11.39 4.20 1.01
N ILE A 120 -10.58 3.16 0.78
CA ILE A 120 -9.16 3.33 0.42
C ILE A 120 -8.98 4.16 -0.85
N PRO A 121 -9.73 3.95 -1.95
CA PRO A 121 -9.61 4.79 -3.15
C PRO A 121 -9.84 6.28 -2.87
N ASP A 122 -10.84 6.60 -2.06
CA ASP A 122 -11.18 7.99 -1.71
C ASP A 122 -10.13 8.61 -0.77
N LEU A 123 -9.63 7.84 0.20
CA LEU A 123 -8.53 8.24 1.08
C LEU A 123 -7.24 8.51 0.30
N VAL A 124 -6.93 7.67 -0.68
CA VAL A 124 -5.72 7.83 -1.51
C VAL A 124 -5.81 9.10 -2.34
N ASN A 125 -6.95 9.36 -2.98
CA ASN A 125 -7.16 10.58 -3.78
C ASN A 125 -7.02 11.83 -2.92
N ASN A 126 -7.70 11.88 -1.77
CA ASN A 126 -7.59 13.00 -0.83
C ASN A 126 -6.15 13.19 -0.34
N HIS A 127 -5.44 12.10 -0.04
CA HIS A 127 -4.06 12.16 0.47
C HIS A 127 -3.06 12.63 -0.60
N LEU A 128 -3.29 12.31 -1.87
CA LEU A 128 -2.47 12.79 -2.99
C LEU A 128 -2.76 14.24 -3.34
N GLU A 129 -4.01 14.68 -3.26
CA GLU A 129 -4.39 16.07 -3.43
C GLU A 129 -3.75 16.97 -2.36
N GLU A 130 -3.86 16.58 -1.10
CA GLU A 130 -3.18 17.24 0.02
C GLU A 130 -1.67 17.29 -0.22
N PHE A 131 -1.06 16.15 -0.57
CA PHE A 131 0.38 16.09 -0.82
C PHE A 131 0.82 17.01 -1.96
N ASN A 132 0.10 17.00 -3.09
CA ASN A 132 0.40 17.86 -4.24
C ASN A 132 0.20 19.35 -3.92
N GLU A 133 -0.72 19.68 -3.01
CA GLU A 133 -0.91 21.04 -2.49
C GLU A 133 0.26 21.47 -1.60
N TYR A 134 0.72 20.61 -0.68
CA TYR A 134 1.92 20.87 0.14
C TYR A 134 3.19 21.01 -0.69
N GLY A 135 3.31 20.21 -1.76
CA GLY A 135 4.42 20.31 -2.70
C GLY A 135 4.42 21.57 -3.54
N ARG A 136 3.24 22.01 -4.00
CA ARG A 136 3.08 23.32 -4.67
C ARG A 136 3.40 24.50 -3.75
N ARG A 137 3.17 24.36 -2.44
CA ARG A 137 3.46 25.39 -1.42
C ARG A 137 4.91 25.40 -0.92
N GLY A 138 5.75 24.45 -1.35
CA GLY A 138 7.16 24.39 -0.93
C GLY A 138 7.39 24.05 0.55
N LEU A 139 6.40 23.48 1.23
CA LEU A 139 6.40 23.25 2.68
C LEU A 139 7.10 21.94 3.14
N TYR A 140 7.80 21.22 2.25
CA TYR A 140 8.44 19.93 2.58
C TYR A 140 9.65 20.02 3.52
N LEU A 141 10.12 21.20 3.90
CA LEU A 141 11.37 21.37 4.65
C LEU A 141 11.29 21.10 6.17
N GLY A 142 10.31 20.34 6.69
CA GLY A 142 10.24 20.17 8.15
C GLY A 142 9.30 19.13 8.76
N LEU A 143 8.79 18.14 8.02
CA LEU A 143 7.99 17.06 8.63
C LEU A 143 8.85 15.80 8.79
N ASP A 144 9.33 15.57 10.01
CA ASP A 144 10.05 14.37 10.42
C ASP A 144 9.11 13.14 10.35
N PRO A 145 9.47 12.05 9.64
CA PRO A 145 8.55 10.97 9.26
C PRO A 145 8.17 10.01 10.40
N VAL A 146 8.57 10.27 11.65
CA VAL A 146 8.42 9.32 12.78
C VAL A 146 7.49 9.84 13.88
N ASN A 147 7.11 11.12 13.88
CA ASN A 147 6.29 11.66 14.97
C ASN A 147 5.28 12.70 14.47
N PRO A 148 4.04 12.30 14.12
CA PRO A 148 3.00 13.28 13.88
C PRO A 148 2.68 13.95 15.22
N VAL A 149 2.94 15.25 15.28
CA VAL A 149 2.71 16.14 16.43
C VAL A 149 1.50 15.68 17.25
N VAL A 150 1.79 15.15 18.45
CA VAL A 150 0.81 15.06 19.53
C VAL A 150 0.47 16.50 19.90
N ASN A 151 -0.55 17.06 19.25
CA ASN A 151 -1.19 18.27 19.74
C ASN A 151 -1.93 17.89 21.03
N ARG A 152 -1.22 17.94 22.16
CA ARG A 152 -1.88 18.08 23.45
C ARG A 152 -2.53 19.46 23.44
N ALA A 153 -3.84 19.45 23.23
CA ALA A 153 -4.69 20.51 23.71
C ALA A 153 -4.47 20.66 25.23
N THR A 154 -3.89 21.79 25.63
CA THR A 154 -3.94 22.36 26.97
C THR A 154 -3.76 23.86 26.77
N ARG A 155 -4.85 24.63 26.76
CA ARG A 155 -5.52 25.29 27.90
C ARG A 155 -5.19 26.77 27.87
#